data_AF-A0A1Z9APZ9-F1
#
_entry.id   AF-A0A1Z9APZ9-F1
#
_cell.length_a   1.000
_cell.length_b   1.000
_cell.length_c   1.000
_cell.angle_alpha   90.00
_cell.angle_beta   90.00
_cell.angle_gamma   90.00
#
_symmetry.space_group_name_H-M   'P 1'
#
loop_
_entity.id
_entity.type
_entity.pdbx_description
1 polymer ?
#
loop_
_entity_poly.entity_id
_entity_poly.type
_entity_poly.pdbx_seq_one_letter_code
_entity_poly.pdbx_strand_id
1 'polypeptide(L)'
;MSTPERVKSTMKRLGLSGVNKPKRTPNHPTKSHVVMAHSNGTYKLIRFGEQGASTAGKPKSGESDKMKKKRASFKARHRKNISKGPLSAAYWANKVKW
;
A
#
# COMPACT_ATOMS: atom_id res chain seq x y z
N MET A 1 -1.72 21.91 8.23
CA MET A 1 -2.40 21.15 9.30
C MET A 1 -1.39 20.24 9.99
N SER A 2 -1.18 20.41 11.29
CA SER A 2 -0.33 19.52 12.08
C SER A 2 -0.96 18.12 12.16
N THR A 3 -0.16 17.07 12.09
CA THR A 3 -0.64 15.69 12.25
C THR A 3 -1.16 15.50 13.69
N PRO A 4 -2.38 14.97 13.91
CA PRO A 4 -2.92 14.79 15.26
C PRO A 4 -2.03 13.89 16.13
N GLU A 5 -1.96 14.16 17.45
CA GLU A 5 -1.07 13.39 18.34
C GLU A 5 -1.41 11.89 18.39
N ARG A 6 -2.69 11.53 18.34
CA ARG A 6 -3.13 10.12 18.23
C ARG A 6 -2.54 9.40 17.00
N VAL A 7 -2.32 10.14 15.91
CA VAL A 7 -1.76 9.62 14.67
C VAL A 7 -0.25 9.43 14.84
N LYS A 8 0.44 10.43 15.42
CA LYS A 8 1.87 10.34 15.73
C LYS A 8 2.19 9.20 16.69
N SER A 9 1.41 9.02 17.75
CA SER A 9 1.59 7.93 18.72
C SER A 9 1.41 6.55 18.07
N THR A 10 0.39 6.40 17.23
CA THR A 10 0.15 5.16 16.45
C THR A 10 1.29 4.89 15.47
N MET A 11 1.79 5.92 14.79
CA MET A 11 2.93 5.79 13.88
C MET A 11 4.21 5.39 14.61
N LYS A 12 4.48 5.99 15.78
CA LYS A 12 5.62 5.64 16.63
C LYS A 12 5.54 4.18 17.08
N ARG A 13 4.38 3.72 17.56
CA ARG A 13 4.13 2.32 17.94
C ARG A 13 4.39 1.33 16.80
N LEU A 14 4.07 1.71 15.57
CA LEU A 14 4.28 0.85 14.38
C LEU A 14 5.64 1.08 13.70
N GLY A 15 6.44 2.03 14.20
CA GLY A 15 7.71 2.44 13.62
C GLY A 15 7.58 2.96 12.19
N LEU A 16 6.54 3.74 11.90
CA LEU A 16 6.33 4.44 10.63
C LEU A 16 7.13 5.75 10.61
N SER A 17 7.90 5.99 9.55
CA SER A 17 8.72 7.20 9.39
C SER A 17 7.95 8.44 8.97
N GLY A 18 6.67 8.29 8.60
CA GLY A 18 5.85 9.40 8.14
C GLY A 18 4.46 8.99 7.69
N VAL A 19 3.60 9.99 7.54
CA VAL A 19 2.31 9.87 6.88
C VAL A 19 2.57 9.64 5.38
N ASN A 20 1.75 8.81 4.74
CA ASN A 20 1.90 8.41 3.33
C ASN A 20 3.25 7.75 2.99
N LYS A 21 3.99 7.26 3.99
CA LYS A 21 5.23 6.50 3.84
C LYS A 21 5.00 5.03 4.27
N PRO A 22 4.75 4.10 3.33
CA PRO A 22 4.51 2.70 3.67
C PRO A 22 5.78 2.01 4.15
N LYS A 23 5.61 1.03 5.03
CA LYS A 23 6.68 0.18 5.57
C LYS A 23 6.30 -1.30 5.48
N ARG A 24 7.29 -2.18 5.32
CA ARG A 24 7.11 -3.64 5.40
C ARG A 24 6.84 -4.10 6.83
N THR A 25 5.96 -5.08 6.98
CA THR A 25 5.60 -5.70 8.25
C THR A 25 5.81 -7.20 8.17
N PRO A 26 7.06 -7.71 8.31
CA PRO A 26 7.35 -9.13 8.17
C PRO A 26 6.60 -9.98 9.21
N ASN A 27 6.44 -9.47 10.44
CA ASN A 27 5.83 -10.22 11.55
C ASN A 27 4.29 -10.14 11.58
N HIS A 28 3.66 -9.49 10.60
CA HIS A 28 2.19 -9.47 10.55
C HIS A 28 1.68 -10.72 9.83
N PRO A 29 0.68 -11.43 10.39
CA PRO A 29 0.27 -12.75 9.90
C PRO A 29 -0.18 -12.76 8.45
N THR A 30 -1.00 -11.76 8.04
CA THR A 30 -1.65 -11.79 6.72
C THR A 30 -1.28 -10.66 5.77
N LYS A 31 -0.62 -9.59 6.25
CA LYS A 31 -0.38 -8.36 5.48
C LYS A 31 1.09 -8.02 5.47
N SER A 32 1.61 -7.76 4.28
CA SER A 32 3.03 -7.51 4.05
C SER A 32 3.46 -6.07 4.36
N HIS A 33 2.54 -5.11 4.36
CA HIS A 33 2.84 -3.69 4.55
C HIS A 33 1.80 -2.96 5.40
N VAL A 34 2.22 -1.83 5.97
CA VAL A 34 1.36 -0.88 6.67
C VAL A 34 1.72 0.55 6.27
N VAL A 35 0.73 1.44 6.25
CA VAL A 35 0.90 2.88 6.02
C VAL A 35 -0.11 3.66 6.85
N MET A 36 0.31 4.80 7.38
CA MET A 36 -0.61 5.82 7.85
C MET A 36 -0.98 6.69 6.66
N ALA A 37 -2.12 6.42 6.04
CA ALA A 37 -2.60 7.17 4.89
C ALA A 37 -3.24 8.50 5.33
N HIS A 38 -3.06 9.54 4.53
CA HIS A 38 -3.70 10.83 4.71
C HIS A 38 -4.16 11.42 3.38
N SER A 39 -5.39 11.89 3.35
CA SER A 39 -5.98 12.63 2.23
C SER A 39 -7.09 13.53 2.76
N ASN A 40 -7.14 14.80 2.31
CA ASN A 40 -8.21 15.76 2.63
C ASN A 40 -8.57 15.82 4.12
N GLY A 41 -7.57 15.91 5.00
CA GLY A 41 -7.76 15.98 6.46
C GLY A 41 -8.10 14.66 7.15
N THR A 42 -8.32 13.58 6.39
CA THR A 42 -8.62 12.26 6.93
C THR A 42 -7.36 11.42 7.05
N TYR A 43 -7.14 10.83 8.24
CA TYR A 43 -6.07 9.88 8.50
C TYR A 43 -6.63 8.47 8.65
N LYS A 44 -6.00 7.49 8.00
CA LYS A 44 -6.40 6.08 8.05
C LYS A 44 -5.19 5.18 8.13
N LEU A 45 -5.15 4.32 9.13
CA LEU A 45 -4.18 3.24 9.17
C LEU A 45 -4.61 2.13 8.20
N ILE A 46 -3.75 1.81 7.24
CA ILE A 46 -4.05 0.82 6.20
C ILE A 46 -2.95 -0.23 6.21
N ARG A 47 -3.36 -1.50 6.38
CA ARG A 47 -2.51 -2.67 6.10
C ARG A 47 -2.87 -3.22 4.73
N PHE A 48 -1.88 -3.48 3.89
CA PHE A 48 -2.11 -3.85 2.50
C PHE A 48 -1.08 -4.86 1.99
N GLY A 49 -1.46 -5.52 0.89
CA GLY A 49 -0.69 -6.59 0.26
C GLY A 49 -0.68 -7.87 1.09
N GLU A 50 -0.90 -9.00 0.46
CA GLU A 50 -0.84 -10.30 1.12
C GLU A 50 0.61 -10.70 1.46
N GLN A 51 0.79 -11.31 2.62
CA GLN A 51 2.08 -11.85 3.06
C GLN A 51 2.42 -13.09 2.22
N GLY A 52 3.69 -13.27 1.84
CA GLY A 52 4.12 -14.42 1.01
C GLY A 52 3.67 -14.38 -0.47
N ALA A 53 2.79 -13.46 -0.85
CA ALA A 53 2.32 -13.35 -2.23
C ALA A 53 3.41 -12.84 -3.19
N SER A 54 3.67 -13.62 -4.24
CA SER A 54 4.53 -13.25 -5.37
C SER A 54 3.77 -12.37 -6.35
N THR A 55 3.95 -11.04 -6.25
CA THR A 55 3.34 -10.07 -7.17
C THR A 55 4.20 -9.84 -8.40
N ALA A 56 3.61 -9.28 -9.46
CA ALA A 56 4.36 -8.91 -10.67
C ALA A 56 5.48 -7.89 -10.38
N GLY A 57 5.37 -7.16 -9.27
CA GLY A 57 6.26 -6.08 -8.93
C GLY A 57 6.07 -4.88 -9.86
N LYS A 58 6.92 -3.87 -9.66
CA LYS A 58 7.03 -2.74 -10.58
C LYS A 58 7.46 -3.23 -11.98
N PRO A 59 7.02 -2.56 -13.06
CA PRO A 59 7.51 -2.83 -14.41
C PRO A 59 9.04 -2.81 -14.47
N LYS A 60 9.61 -3.78 -15.18
CA LYS A 60 11.06 -3.87 -15.44
C LYS A 60 11.28 -4.20 -16.90
N SER A 61 12.36 -3.66 -17.48
CA SER A 61 12.77 -4.01 -18.84
C SER A 61 13.06 -5.50 -18.94
N GLY A 62 12.58 -6.15 -20.02
CA GLY A 62 12.72 -7.58 -20.22
C GLY A 62 11.79 -8.47 -19.38
N GLU A 63 10.77 -7.91 -18.72
CA GLU A 63 9.82 -8.75 -17.98
C GLU A 63 8.96 -9.62 -18.90
N SER A 64 8.70 -10.85 -18.46
CA SER A 64 7.82 -11.77 -19.20
C SER A 64 6.42 -11.20 -19.38
N ASP A 65 5.78 -11.54 -20.50
CA ASP A 65 4.40 -11.13 -20.77
C ASP A 65 3.41 -11.67 -19.73
N LYS A 66 3.75 -12.79 -19.07
CA LYS A 66 3.00 -13.32 -17.92
C LYS A 66 2.93 -12.29 -16.78
N MET A 67 4.02 -11.58 -16.49
CA MET A 67 4.06 -10.57 -15.42
C MET A 67 3.29 -9.30 -15.83
N LYS A 68 3.41 -8.87 -17.09
CA LYS A 68 2.60 -7.76 -17.65
C LYS A 68 1.11 -8.05 -17.55
N LYS A 69 0.67 -9.24 -17.97
CA LYS A 69 -0.74 -9.68 -17.90
C LYS A 69 -1.23 -9.78 -16.45
N LYS A 70 -0.44 -10.32 -15.53
CA LYS A 70 -0.78 -10.34 -14.08
C LYS A 70 -1.00 -8.93 -13.53
N ARG A 71 -0.12 -7.98 -13.88
CA ARG A 71 -0.25 -6.57 -13.47
C ARG A 71 -1.49 -5.91 -14.08
N ALA A 72 -1.73 -6.11 -15.37
CA ALA A 72 -2.91 -5.60 -16.05
C ALA A 72 -4.21 -6.14 -15.43
N SER A 73 -4.28 -7.44 -15.13
CA SER A 73 -5.42 -8.07 -14.45
C SER A 73 -5.65 -7.48 -13.05
N PHE A 74 -4.59 -7.26 -12.26
CA PHE A 74 -4.72 -6.59 -10.96
C PHE A 74 -5.30 -5.19 -11.11
N LYS A 75 -4.76 -4.37 -12.03
CA LYS A 75 -5.23 -3.01 -12.28
C LYS A 75 -6.69 -2.99 -12.75
N ALA A 76 -7.07 -3.91 -13.64
CA ALA A 76 -8.43 -4.03 -14.14
C ALA A 76 -9.43 -4.34 -13.00
N ARG A 77 -9.13 -5.36 -12.19
CA ARG A 77 -10.00 -5.78 -11.07
C ARG A 77 -10.11 -4.72 -9.97
N HIS A 78 -9.06 -3.93 -9.76
CA HIS A 78 -9.02 -2.96 -8.66
C HIS A 78 -9.13 -1.49 -9.09
N ARG A 79 -9.42 -1.20 -10.37
CA ARG A 79 -9.46 0.18 -10.91
C ARG A 79 -10.26 1.15 -10.03
N LYS A 80 -11.47 0.74 -9.63
CA LYS A 80 -12.40 1.54 -8.81
C LYS A 80 -11.86 1.87 -7.42
N ASN A 81 -11.02 1.00 -6.86
CA ASN A 81 -10.42 1.21 -5.56
C ASN A 81 -9.09 1.93 -5.65
N ILE A 82 -8.37 1.82 -6.77
CA ILE A 82 -7.16 2.61 -7.04
C ILE A 82 -7.54 4.09 -7.23
N SER A 83 -8.64 4.37 -7.92
CA SER A 83 -9.14 5.74 -8.14
C SER A 83 -9.58 6.46 -6.86
N LYS A 84 -9.90 5.74 -5.78
CA LYS A 84 -10.19 6.31 -4.45
C LYS A 84 -8.96 6.96 -3.79
N GLY A 85 -7.77 6.79 -4.37
CA GLY A 85 -6.55 7.47 -3.91
C GLY A 85 -5.98 6.92 -2.59
N PRO A 86 -5.22 7.74 -1.84
CA PRO A 86 -4.41 7.29 -0.70
C PRO A 86 -5.18 6.60 0.43
N LEU A 87 -6.49 6.80 0.57
CA LEU A 87 -7.29 6.15 1.61
C LEU A 87 -7.67 4.69 1.28
N SER A 88 -7.22 4.17 0.14
CA SER A 88 -7.50 2.81 -0.34
C SER A 88 -6.29 1.87 -0.25
N ALA A 89 -6.51 0.66 0.24
CA ALA A 89 -5.49 -0.39 0.25
C ALA A 89 -5.03 -0.78 -1.16
N ALA A 90 -5.93 -0.73 -2.16
CA ALA A 90 -5.61 -1.06 -3.53
C ALA A 90 -4.69 -0.02 -4.17
N TYR A 91 -4.83 1.26 -3.81
CA TYR A 91 -3.93 2.32 -4.25
C TYR A 91 -2.49 2.05 -3.77
N TRP A 92 -2.32 1.71 -2.49
CA TRP A 92 -1.01 1.40 -1.93
C TRP A 92 -0.42 0.10 -2.48
N ALA A 93 -1.23 -0.94 -2.63
CA ALA A 93 -0.81 -2.17 -3.29
C ALA A 93 -0.35 -1.89 -4.73
N ASN A 94 -1.09 -1.09 -5.49
CA ASN A 94 -0.72 -0.69 -6.84
C ASN A 94 0.60 0.11 -6.85
N LYS A 95 0.76 1.07 -5.94
CA LYS A 95 1.95 1.94 -5.89
C LYS A 95 3.23 1.20 -5.48
N VAL A 96 3.11 0.21 -4.59
CA VAL A 96 4.26 -0.45 -3.95
C VAL A 96 4.56 -1.81 -4.59
N LYS A 97 3.54 -2.56 -5.01
CA LYS A 97 3.67 -3.98 -5.40
C LYS A 97 3.32 -4.30 -6.86
N TRP A 98 2.67 -3.39 -7.60
CA TRP A 98 2.22 -3.60 -9.00
C TRP A 98 2.60 -2.42 -9.89
#